data_AF-A0A7L3RGR3-F1
#
_entry.id   AF-A0A7L3RGR3-F1
#
_cell.length_a   1.000
_cell.length_b   1.000
_cell.length_c   1.000
_cell.angle_alpha   90.00
_cell.angle_beta   90.00
_cell.angle_gamma   90.00
#
_symmetry.space_group_name_H-M   'P 1'
#
loop_
_entity.id
_entity.type
_entity.pdbx_description
1 polymer ?
#
loop_
_entity_poly.entity_id
_entity_poly.type
_entity_poly.pdbx_seq_one_letter_code
_entity_poly.pdbx_strand_id
1 'polypeptide(L)'
;MTGREFLELDSLQPRLYLERFKRMEVIHKILSELPKADQNLFNHGAYFLAANSSLCGLAANNFFRNILHVRKASLVSALPMAVIPFLSTAAVYEVFVRQPLFSGELNCEVCAVVRGGLVGTVLGGFYPIFLALPMNASLAARY
;
A
#
# COMPACT_ATOMS: atom_id res chain seq x y z
N MET A 1 -14.80 -23.23 -31.52
CA MET A 1 -14.97 -23.84 -30.17
C MET A 1 -14.74 -22.85 -29.02
N THR A 2 -14.65 -21.54 -29.28
CA THR A 2 -14.28 -20.49 -28.29
C THR A 2 -15.46 -19.81 -27.56
N GLY A 3 -16.71 -20.20 -27.86
CA GLY A 3 -17.91 -19.50 -27.33
C GLY A 3 -18.46 -20.03 -26.01
N ARG A 4 -18.12 -21.25 -25.59
CA ARG A 4 -18.60 -21.81 -24.30
C ARG A 4 -17.79 -21.30 -23.10
N GLU A 5 -16.50 -21.09 -23.27
CA GLU A 5 -15.61 -20.61 -22.19
C GLU A 5 -15.98 -19.19 -21.72
N PHE A 6 -16.41 -18.32 -22.63
CA PHE A 6 -16.85 -16.96 -22.29
C PHE A 6 -18.16 -16.92 -21.47
N LEU A 7 -19.13 -17.78 -21.79
CA LEU A 7 -20.39 -17.86 -21.05
C LEU A 7 -20.22 -18.52 -19.67
N GLU A 8 -19.29 -19.47 -19.55
CA GLU A 8 -18.97 -20.09 -18.26
C GLU A 8 -18.23 -19.10 -17.34
N LEU A 9 -17.30 -18.31 -17.88
CA LEU A 9 -16.57 -17.28 -17.11
C LEU A 9 -17.51 -16.19 -16.56
N ASP A 10 -18.49 -15.76 -17.35
CA ASP A 10 -19.46 -14.73 -16.97
C ASP A 10 -20.44 -15.20 -15.88
N SER A 11 -20.75 -16.50 -15.83
CA SER A 11 -21.57 -17.09 -14.74
C SER A 11 -20.76 -17.45 -13.49
N LEU A 12 -19.45 -17.71 -13.63
CA LEU A 12 -18.53 -17.99 -12.54
C LEU A 12 -18.18 -16.70 -11.76
N GLN A 13 -18.04 -15.57 -12.44
CA GLN A 13 -17.65 -14.28 -11.86
C GLN A 13 -18.60 -13.78 -10.75
N PRO A 14 -19.94 -13.76 -10.96
CA PRO A 14 -20.91 -13.38 -9.93
C PRO A 14 -20.88 -14.31 -8.72
N ARG A 15 -20.69 -15.62 -8.94
CA ARG A 15 -20.58 -16.60 -7.86
C ARG A 15 -19.31 -16.39 -7.03
N LEU A 16 -18.17 -16.19 -7.70
CA LEU A 16 -16.89 -15.88 -7.05
C LEU A 16 -16.97 -14.57 -6.26
N TYR A 17 -17.65 -13.57 -6.80
CA TYR A 17 -17.87 -12.29 -6.12
C TYR A 17 -18.73 -12.45 -4.86
N LEU A 18 -19.82 -13.23 -4.95
CA LEU A 18 -20.70 -13.54 -3.81
C LEU A 18 -19.97 -14.33 -2.71
N GLU A 19 -19.15 -15.32 -3.09
CA GLU A 19 -18.32 -16.09 -2.15
C GLU A 19 -17.25 -15.20 -1.48
N ARG A 20 -16.60 -14.30 -2.24
CA ARG A 20 -15.68 -13.30 -1.67
C ARG A 20 -16.40 -12.37 -0.69
N PHE A 21 -17.62 -11.94 -1.00
CA PHE A 21 -18.43 -11.11 -0.10
C PHE A 21 -18.78 -11.83 1.20
N LYS A 22 -19.21 -13.08 1.13
CA LYS A 22 -19.48 -13.90 2.32
C LYS A 22 -18.23 -14.08 3.18
N ARG A 23 -17.07 -14.36 2.57
CA ARG A 23 -15.80 -14.47 3.34
C ARG A 23 -15.40 -13.14 3.98
N MET A 24 -15.53 -12.03 3.27
CA MET A 24 -15.32 -10.70 3.83
C MET A 24 -16.17 -10.48 5.08
N GLU A 25 -17.46 -10.82 5.01
CA GLU A 25 -18.38 -10.68 6.14
C GLU A 25 -17.99 -11.56 7.34
N VAL A 26 -17.57 -12.80 7.10
CA VAL A 26 -17.11 -13.72 8.16
C VAL A 26 -15.84 -13.21 8.82
N ILE A 27 -14.83 -12.80 8.04
CA ILE A 27 -13.58 -12.24 8.58
C ILE A 27 -13.87 -10.94 9.35
N HIS A 28 -14.81 -10.12 8.87
CA HIS A 28 -15.20 -8.91 9.57
C HIS A 28 -15.88 -9.21 10.91
N LYS A 29 -16.73 -10.24 10.99
CA LYS A 29 -17.33 -10.70 12.25
C LYS A 29 -16.27 -11.20 13.23
N ILE A 30 -15.33 -12.03 12.76
CA ILE A 30 -14.21 -12.49 13.58
C ILE A 30 -13.41 -11.29 14.10
N LEU A 31 -13.06 -10.34 13.23
CA LEU A 31 -12.36 -9.11 13.61
C LEU A 31 -13.15 -8.28 14.64
N SER A 32 -14.47 -8.25 14.52
CA SER A 32 -15.35 -7.54 15.46
C SER A 32 -15.40 -8.18 16.86
N GLU A 33 -15.11 -9.48 16.97
CA GLU A 33 -15.02 -10.23 18.23
C GLU A 33 -13.63 -10.15 18.88
N LEU A 34 -12.58 -9.76 18.13
CA LEU A 34 -11.24 -9.58 18.68
C LEU A 34 -11.16 -8.39 19.67
N PRO A 35 -10.16 -8.39 20.58
CA PRO A 35 -9.94 -7.27 21.49
C PRO A 35 -9.70 -5.96 20.72
N LYS A 36 -10.15 -4.84 21.31
CA LYS A 36 -10.10 -3.51 20.68
C LYS A 36 -8.70 -3.09 20.22
N ALA A 37 -7.65 -3.58 20.87
CA ALA A 37 -6.27 -3.31 20.48
C ALA A 37 -5.95 -3.87 19.07
N ASP A 38 -6.36 -5.10 18.79
CA ASP A 38 -6.10 -5.78 17.52
C ASP A 38 -6.96 -5.22 16.39
N GLN A 39 -8.22 -4.87 16.69
CA GLN A 39 -9.07 -4.11 15.78
C GLN A 39 -8.43 -2.78 15.38
N ASN A 40 -7.88 -2.06 16.38
CA ASN A 40 -7.30 -0.76 16.14
C ASN A 40 -6.04 -0.88 15.26
N LEU A 41 -5.19 -1.88 15.52
CA LEU A 41 -4.03 -2.19 14.69
C LEU A 41 -4.40 -2.54 13.25
N PHE A 42 -5.44 -3.34 13.04
CA PHE A 42 -5.85 -3.72 11.69
C PHE A 42 -6.48 -2.55 10.92
N ASN A 43 -7.33 -1.76 11.59
CA ASN A 43 -8.00 -0.61 10.98
C ASN A 43 -7.05 0.57 10.74
N HIS A 44 -6.09 0.80 11.65
CA HIS A 44 -5.12 1.90 11.53
C HIS A 44 -3.80 1.49 10.89
N GLY A 45 -3.54 0.20 10.69
CA GLY A 45 -2.26 -0.31 10.18
C GLY A 45 -1.90 0.27 8.81
N ALA A 46 -2.88 0.38 7.91
CA ALA A 46 -2.68 1.01 6.59
C ALA A 46 -2.26 2.49 6.71
N TYR A 47 -2.92 3.25 7.60
CA TYR A 47 -2.61 4.65 7.85
C TYR A 47 -1.27 4.83 8.55
N PHE A 48 -0.93 3.95 9.49
CA PHE A 48 0.36 3.97 10.18
C PHE A 48 1.50 3.67 9.21
N LEU A 49 1.32 2.68 8.33
CA LEU A 49 2.30 2.37 7.29
C LEU A 49 2.44 3.52 6.28
N ALA A 50 1.33 4.11 5.85
CA ALA A 50 1.34 5.27 4.96
C ALA A 50 2.03 6.49 5.60
N ALA A 51 1.79 6.74 6.89
CA ALA A 51 2.47 7.80 7.65
C ALA A 51 3.98 7.55 7.73
N ASN A 52 4.41 6.32 8.00
CA ASN A 52 5.83 5.96 7.97
C ASN A 52 6.45 6.14 6.58
N SER A 53 5.75 5.74 5.52
CA SER A 53 6.20 5.97 4.13
C SER A 53 6.41 7.46 3.84
N SER A 54 5.48 8.30 4.29
CA SER A 54 5.56 9.76 4.17
C SER A 54 6.79 10.32 4.91
N LEU A 55 7.04 9.88 6.14
CA LEU A 55 8.21 10.27 6.92
C LEU A 55 9.51 9.79 6.28
N CYS A 56 9.55 8.57 5.75
CA CYS A 56 10.67 8.04 4.98
C CYS A 56 10.93 8.87 3.72
N GLY A 57 9.88 9.28 3.00
CA GLY A 57 9.98 10.16 1.83
C GLY A 57 10.55 11.53 2.18
N LEU A 58 10.09 12.13 3.27
CA LEU A 58 10.62 13.40 3.77
C LEU A 58 12.08 13.30 4.22
N ALA A 59 12.44 12.24 4.95
CA ALA A 59 13.80 12.00 5.39
C ALA A 59 14.75 11.78 4.20
N ALA A 60 14.36 10.95 3.24
CA ALA A 60 15.10 10.72 2.00
C ALA A 60 15.26 12.03 1.20
N ASN A 61 14.19 12.84 1.12
CA ASN A 61 14.24 14.13 0.46
C ASN A 61 15.26 15.07 1.12
N ASN A 62 15.29 15.16 2.45
CA ASN A 62 16.27 15.97 3.16
C ASN A 62 17.71 15.48 2.92
N PHE A 63 17.92 14.16 2.98
CA PHE A 63 19.21 13.55 2.71
C PHE A 63 19.74 13.85 1.30
N PHE A 64 18.92 13.65 0.25
CA PHE A 64 19.33 13.93 -1.12
C PHE A 64 19.55 15.41 -1.40
N ARG A 65 18.76 16.30 -0.76
CA ARG A 65 18.97 17.74 -0.86
C ARG A 65 20.30 18.17 -0.24
N ASN A 66 20.71 17.55 0.86
CA ASN A 66 22.00 17.81 1.48
C ASN A 66 23.15 17.35 0.58
N ILE A 67 23.04 16.18 -0.05
CA ILE A 67 24.06 15.67 -0.99
C ILE A 67 24.16 16.54 -2.25
N LEU A 68 23.02 16.90 -2.84
CA LEU A 68 22.95 17.67 -4.09
C LEU A 68 23.05 19.19 -3.89
N HIS A 69 23.25 19.67 -2.65
CA HIS A 69 23.34 21.09 -2.28
C HIS A 69 22.14 21.97 -2.73
N VAL A 70 20.94 21.39 -2.84
CA VAL A 70 19.74 22.12 -3.29
C VAL A 70 19.02 22.76 -2.10
N ARG A 71 19.26 24.06 -1.88
CA ARG A 71 18.66 24.83 -0.76
C ARG A 71 17.33 25.51 -1.10
N LYS A 72 17.04 25.78 -2.39
CA LYS A 72 15.79 26.41 -2.85
C LYS A 72 14.63 25.40 -2.96
N ALA A 73 13.38 25.88 -2.85
CA ALA A 73 12.15 25.10 -3.03
C ALA A 73 11.96 23.90 -2.05
N SER A 74 12.36 24.04 -0.77
CA SER A 74 12.23 22.97 0.23
C SER A 74 10.78 22.55 0.49
N LEU A 75 9.87 23.50 0.65
CA LEU A 75 8.45 23.22 0.89
C LEU A 75 7.76 22.65 -0.35
N VAL A 76 8.13 23.13 -1.54
CA VAL A 76 7.54 22.70 -2.82
C VAL A 76 7.94 21.26 -3.16
N SER A 77 9.12 20.81 -2.73
CA SER A 77 9.58 19.43 -2.90
C SER A 77 9.16 18.53 -1.73
N ALA A 78 9.05 19.04 -0.50
CA ALA A 78 8.63 18.27 0.67
C ALA A 78 7.15 17.86 0.62
N LEU A 79 6.27 18.75 0.14
CA LEU A 79 4.83 18.49 0.08
C LEU A 79 4.45 17.28 -0.81
N PRO A 80 4.88 17.19 -2.09
CA PRO A 80 4.61 16.01 -2.91
C PRO A 80 5.31 14.75 -2.36
N MET A 81 6.49 14.89 -1.75
CA MET A 81 7.21 13.77 -1.11
C MET A 81 6.51 13.23 0.14
N ALA A 82 5.68 14.03 0.80
CA ALA A 82 4.86 13.57 1.90
C ALA A 82 3.54 12.96 1.40
N VAL A 83 2.84 13.69 0.52
CA VAL A 83 1.47 13.36 0.12
C VAL A 83 1.41 12.19 -0.87
N ILE A 84 2.32 12.15 -1.85
CA ILE A 84 2.30 11.10 -2.89
C ILE A 84 2.58 9.73 -2.27
N PRO A 85 3.68 9.53 -1.49
CA PRO A 85 3.93 8.24 -0.85
C PRO A 85 2.87 7.85 0.16
N PHE A 86 2.27 8.81 0.87
CA PHE A 86 1.16 8.53 1.79
C PHE A 86 -0.04 7.94 1.05
N LEU A 87 -0.55 8.65 0.03
CA LEU A 87 -1.74 8.23 -0.70
C LEU A 87 -1.48 6.95 -1.50
N SER A 88 -0.33 6.83 -2.15
CA SER A 88 0.02 5.64 -2.92
C SER A 88 0.16 4.42 -2.02
N THR A 89 0.82 4.55 -0.86
CA THR A 89 1.00 3.43 0.06
C THR A 89 -0.34 2.98 0.65
N ALA A 90 -1.20 3.93 1.04
CA ALA A 90 -2.54 3.60 1.55
C ALA A 90 -3.38 2.86 0.50
N ALA A 91 -3.43 3.37 -0.73
CA ALA A 91 -4.21 2.77 -1.81
C ALA A 91 -3.69 1.38 -2.21
N VAL A 92 -2.36 1.25 -2.36
CA VAL A 92 -1.75 -0.03 -2.75
C VAL A 92 -1.84 -1.05 -1.61
N TYR A 93 -1.73 -0.64 -0.35
CA TYR A 93 -1.92 -1.55 0.78
C TYR A 93 -3.35 -2.11 0.85
N GLU A 94 -4.36 -1.28 0.59
CA GLU A 94 -5.75 -1.72 0.51
C GLU A 94 -5.94 -2.82 -0.55
N VAL A 95 -5.38 -2.62 -1.75
CA VAL A 95 -5.56 -3.54 -2.88
C VAL A 95 -4.69 -4.80 -2.77
N PHE A 96 -3.43 -4.66 -2.36
CA PHE A 96 -2.45 -5.77 -2.42
C PHE A 96 -2.32 -6.56 -1.13
N VAL A 97 -2.81 -6.02 -0.01
CA VAL A 97 -2.77 -6.68 1.30
C VAL A 97 -4.18 -6.92 1.82
N ARG A 98 -5.02 -5.88 1.95
CA ARG A 98 -6.36 -6.03 2.54
C ARG A 98 -7.29 -6.90 1.69
N GLN A 99 -7.45 -6.59 0.40
CA GLN A 99 -8.31 -7.39 -0.49
C GLN A 99 -7.96 -8.89 -0.54
N PRO A 100 -6.69 -9.31 -0.75
CA PRO A 100 -6.35 -10.74 -0.80
C PRO A 100 -6.45 -11.44 0.56
N LEU A 101 -6.28 -10.70 1.67
CA LEU A 101 -6.48 -11.24 3.01
C LEU A 101 -7.97 -11.53 3.27
N PHE A 102 -8.83 -10.61 2.83
CA PHE A 102 -10.29 -10.73 2.94
C PHE A 102 -10.92 -11.69 1.92
N SER A 103 -10.33 -11.85 0.74
CA SER A 103 -10.80 -12.77 -0.29
C SER A 103 -10.50 -14.23 0.07
N GLY A 104 -9.68 -14.50 1.09
CA GLY A 104 -9.30 -15.84 1.52
C GLY A 104 -8.47 -16.59 0.47
N GLU A 105 -7.80 -15.88 -0.45
CA GLU A 105 -6.95 -16.50 -1.47
C GLU A 105 -5.62 -17.03 -0.92
N LEU A 106 -5.26 -16.64 0.30
CA LEU A 106 -4.08 -17.13 0.98
C LEU A 106 -4.45 -18.25 1.96
N ASN A 107 -4.24 -19.50 1.52
CA ASN A 107 -4.46 -20.69 2.35
C ASN A 107 -3.39 -20.90 3.45
N CYS A 108 -2.39 -20.01 3.54
CA CYS A 108 -1.26 -20.16 4.47
C CYS A 108 -0.99 -18.85 5.22
N GLU A 109 -0.93 -18.92 6.55
CA GLU A 109 -0.62 -17.81 7.45
C GLU A 109 0.72 -17.15 7.11
N VAL A 110 1.76 -17.95 6.83
CA VAL A 110 3.09 -17.47 6.46
C VAL A 110 3.04 -16.66 5.16
N CYS A 111 2.23 -17.07 4.18
CA CYS A 111 2.10 -16.34 2.93
C CYS A 111 1.48 -14.94 3.16
N ALA A 112 0.52 -14.83 4.08
CA ALA A 112 -0.10 -13.55 4.41
C ALA A 112 0.89 -12.61 5.09
N VAL A 113 1.66 -13.12 6.03
CA VAL A 113 2.71 -12.37 6.73
C VAL A 113 3.82 -11.94 5.77
N VAL A 114 4.31 -12.84 4.91
CA VAL A 114 5.38 -12.53 3.93
C VAL A 114 4.89 -11.51 2.90
N ARG A 115 3.66 -11.64 2.39
CA ARG A 115 3.09 -10.68 1.44
C ARG A 115 2.90 -9.31 2.08
N GLY A 116 2.32 -9.25 3.28
CA GLY A 116 2.15 -8.00 4.03
C GLY A 116 3.48 -7.33 4.35
N GLY A 117 4.46 -8.11 4.81
CA GLY A 117 5.82 -7.63 5.11
C GLY A 117 6.54 -7.11 3.87
N LEU A 118 6.58 -7.89 2.78
CA LEU A 118 7.23 -7.51 1.53
C LEU A 118 6.61 -6.24 0.93
N VAL A 119 5.27 -6.21 0.81
CA VAL A 119 4.55 -5.05 0.28
C VAL A 119 4.77 -3.83 1.19
N GLY A 120 4.74 -4.04 2.51
CA GLY A 120 5.01 -2.99 3.49
C GLY A 120 6.42 -2.40 3.39
N THR A 121 7.46 -3.24 3.26
CA THR A 121 8.84 -2.75 3.12
C THR A 121 9.07 -2.05 1.78
N VAL A 122 8.53 -2.59 0.70
CA VAL A 122 8.68 -2.00 -0.64
C VAL A 122 7.99 -0.64 -0.73
N LEU A 123 6.73 -0.54 -0.29
CA LEU A 123 5.96 0.72 -0.37
C LEU A 123 6.29 1.71 0.74
N GLY A 124 6.56 1.20 1.94
CA GLY A 124 6.85 2.00 3.12
C GLY A 124 8.29 2.51 3.19
N GLY A 125 9.23 1.83 2.54
CA GLY A 125 10.66 2.16 2.62
C GLY A 125 11.26 2.46 1.25
N PHE A 126 11.33 1.46 0.38
CA PHE A 126 12.05 1.59 -0.89
C PHE A 126 11.41 2.60 -1.84
N TYR A 127 10.09 2.52 -2.04
CA TYR A 127 9.35 3.39 -2.94
C TYR A 127 9.57 4.88 -2.70
N PRO A 128 9.38 5.44 -1.48
CA PRO A 128 9.63 6.85 -1.23
C PRO A 128 11.10 7.25 -1.46
N ILE A 129 12.06 6.37 -1.16
CA ILE A 129 13.49 6.63 -1.40
C ILE A 129 13.79 6.72 -2.90
N PHE A 130 13.30 5.77 -3.69
CA PHE A 130 13.48 5.77 -5.14
C PHE A 130 12.77 6.96 -5.81
N LEU A 131 11.63 7.38 -5.29
CA LEU A 131 10.89 8.54 -5.80
C LEU A 131 11.61 9.86 -5.48
N ALA A 132 12.30 9.95 -4.34
CA ALA A 132 13.07 11.13 -3.95
C ALA A 132 14.29 11.39 -4.87
N LEU A 133 14.92 10.36 -5.42
CA LEU A 133 16.09 10.48 -6.30
C LEU A 133 15.84 11.34 -7.57
N PRO A 134 14.94 10.96 -8.50
CA PRO A 134 14.74 11.68 -9.76
C PRO A 134 14.15 13.08 -9.53
N MET A 135 13.32 13.23 -8.49
CA MET A 135 12.77 14.53 -8.12
C MET A 135 13.86 15.49 -7.66
N ASN A 136 14.75 15.08 -6.76
CA ASN A 136 15.85 15.94 -6.32
C ASN A 136 16.90 16.18 -7.41
N ALA A 137 17.20 15.17 -8.24
CA ALA A 137 18.08 15.34 -9.40
C ALA A 137 17.51 16.34 -10.42
N SER A 138 16.20 16.29 -10.70
CA SER A 138 15.50 17.23 -11.57
C SER A 138 15.56 18.67 -11.04
N LEU A 139 15.39 18.84 -9.72
CA LEU A 139 15.55 20.15 -9.08
C LEU A 139 17.00 20.65 -9.17
N ALA A 140 17.99 19.79 -8.94
CA ALA A 140 19.41 20.13 -9.06
C ALA A 140 19.83 20.48 -10.50
N ALA A 141 19.20 19.88 -11.51
CA ALA A 141 19.45 20.22 -12.90
C ALA A 141 18.86 21.59 -13.30
N ARG A 142 17.86 22.08 -12.56
CA ARG A 142 17.18 23.36 -12.84
C ARG A 142 17.71 24.55 -12.02
N TYR A 143 18.43 24.31 -10.92
CA TYR A 143 18.90 25.32 -9.97
C TYR A 143 20.38 25.15 -9.68
#